data_AF-A0A662U153-F1
#
_entry.id   AF-A0A662U153-F1
#
_cell.length_a   1.000
_cell.length_b   1.000
_cell.length_c   1.000
_cell.angle_alpha   90.00
_cell.angle_beta   90.00
_cell.angle_gamma   90.00
#
_symmetry.space_group_name_H-M   'P 1'
#
loop_
_entity.id
_entity.type
_entity.pdbx_description
1 polymer ?
#
loop_
_entity_poly.entity_id
_entity_poly.type
_entity_poly.pdbx_seq_one_letter_code
_entity_poly.pdbx_strand_id
1 'polypeptide(L)'
;MITGAYLVDPTQVAISLGLSAVVFIFIAISAVTTNLLNLYSAVVSTMNVFPRTSYRNLVIFFGTISTVLAAFPVFFIYFEEFLYYIGSVFVPLIAVLIIHYIYGKRKIIVSRSAEIVGLVSWIIGVLISSFVIENIGFGATIVALLTTAYIDALLLTVISTK
;
A
#
# COMPACT_ATOMS: atom_id res chain seq x y z
N MET A 1 -37.82 15.08 -17.41
CA MET A 1 -36.52 14.43 -17.70
C MET A 1 -35.55 14.76 -16.56
N ILE A 2 -35.70 14.15 -15.36
CA ILE A 2 -34.90 14.53 -14.15
C ILE A 2 -34.36 13.31 -13.37
N THR A 3 -34.62 12.07 -13.78
CA THR A 3 -34.32 10.88 -12.96
C THR A 3 -33.36 9.90 -13.63
N GLY A 4 -32.12 10.33 -13.90
CA GLY A 4 -31.13 9.44 -14.53
C GLY A 4 -29.69 9.62 -14.06
N ALA A 5 -29.26 10.84 -13.73
CA ALA A 5 -27.84 11.14 -13.46
C ALA A 5 -27.46 11.14 -11.96
N TYR A 6 -28.43 11.21 -11.03
CA TYR A 6 -28.16 11.32 -9.59
C TYR A 6 -27.82 10.00 -8.87
N LEU A 7 -27.88 8.84 -9.55
CA LEU A 7 -27.88 7.53 -8.89
C LEU A 7 -26.50 6.88 -8.67
N VAL A 8 -25.39 7.52 -9.09
CA VAL A 8 -24.05 6.92 -8.94
C VAL A 8 -23.37 7.30 -7.63
N ASP A 9 -23.62 8.52 -7.11
CA ASP A 9 -23.04 8.97 -5.84
C ASP A 9 -24.07 8.83 -4.70
N PRO A 10 -23.90 7.86 -3.78
CA PRO A 10 -24.82 7.67 -2.65
C PRO A 10 -24.91 8.91 -1.75
N THR A 11 -23.88 9.76 -1.74
CA THR A 11 -23.86 11.04 -1.01
C THR A 11 -24.88 12.01 -1.59
N GLN A 12 -24.92 12.15 -2.92
CA GLN A 12 -25.87 13.05 -3.58
C GLN A 12 -27.31 12.56 -3.43
N VAL A 13 -27.53 11.25 -3.52
CA VAL A 13 -28.85 10.66 -3.25
C VAL A 13 -29.30 10.99 -1.83
N ALA A 14 -28.47 10.78 -0.83
CA ALA A 14 -28.83 11.06 0.56
C ALA A 14 -29.02 12.57 0.85
N ILE A 15 -28.25 13.45 0.21
CA ILE A 15 -28.47 14.91 0.29
C ILE A 15 -29.83 15.28 -0.30
N SER A 16 -30.21 14.70 -1.44
CA SER A 16 -31.52 14.95 -2.08
C SER A 16 -32.71 14.50 -1.22
N LEU A 17 -32.49 13.54 -0.32
CA LEU A 17 -33.48 13.02 0.64
C LEU A 17 -33.48 13.78 1.98
N GLY A 18 -32.68 14.85 2.13
CA GLY A 18 -32.58 15.62 3.38
C GLY A 18 -31.72 14.96 4.47
N LEU A 19 -30.94 13.93 4.13
CA LEU A 19 -30.11 13.15 5.07
C LEU A 19 -28.66 13.66 5.17
N SER A 20 -28.38 14.92 4.82
CA SER A 20 -27.03 15.49 4.75
C SER A 20 -26.24 15.34 6.06
N ALA A 21 -26.87 15.60 7.21
CA ALA A 21 -26.25 15.46 8.52
C ALA A 21 -25.85 14.01 8.84
N VAL A 22 -26.70 13.05 8.46
CA VAL A 22 -26.44 11.62 8.67
C VAL A 22 -25.22 11.20 7.85
N VAL A 23 -25.17 11.57 6.58
CA VAL A 23 -24.03 11.26 5.69
C VAL A 23 -22.74 11.87 6.21
N PHE A 24 -22.77 13.12 6.66
CA PHE A 24 -21.60 13.78 7.24
C PHE A 24 -21.06 13.02 8.46
N ILE A 25 -21.93 12.61 9.38
CA ILE A 25 -21.53 11.83 10.56
C ILE A 25 -20.91 10.49 10.13
N PHE A 26 -21.51 9.79 9.17
CA PHE A 26 -20.97 8.53 8.66
C PHE A 26 -19.59 8.70 8.03
N ILE A 27 -19.41 9.70 7.17
CA ILE A 27 -18.12 9.99 6.53
C ILE A 27 -17.08 10.36 7.59
N ALA A 28 -17.44 11.20 8.57
CA ALA A 28 -16.54 11.60 9.65
C ALA A 28 -16.09 10.40 10.49
N ILE A 29 -17.01 9.52 10.90
CA ILE A 29 -16.69 8.32 11.68
C ILE A 29 -15.84 7.34 10.86
N SER A 30 -16.16 7.15 9.58
CA SER A 30 -15.39 6.30 8.67
C SER A 30 -13.95 6.81 8.49
N ALA A 31 -13.80 8.12 8.27
CA ALA A 31 -12.50 8.77 8.13
C ALA A 31 -11.69 8.66 9.43
N VAL A 32 -12.29 8.92 10.59
CA VAL A 32 -11.61 8.79 11.90
C VAL A 32 -11.15 7.36 12.12
N THR A 33 -12.01 6.37 11.87
CA THR A 33 -11.68 4.96 12.09
C THR A 33 -10.53 4.51 11.18
N THR A 34 -10.58 4.88 9.91
CA THR A 34 -9.53 4.54 8.93
C THR A 34 -8.20 5.20 9.27
N ASN A 35 -8.21 6.48 9.62
CA ASN A 35 -7.01 7.22 10.00
C ASN A 35 -6.40 6.71 11.31
N LEU A 36 -7.22 6.28 12.27
CA LEU A 36 -6.74 5.66 13.51
C LEU A 36 -5.97 4.36 13.21
N LEU A 37 -6.50 3.50 12.34
CA LEU A 37 -5.86 2.24 11.96
C LEU A 37 -4.54 2.48 11.21
N ASN A 38 -4.50 3.47 10.32
CA ASN A 38 -3.28 3.86 9.60
C ASN A 38 -2.21 4.38 10.56
N LEU A 39 -2.59 5.27 11.50
CA LEU A 39 -1.68 5.81 12.50
C LEU A 39 -1.15 4.72 13.44
N TYR A 40 -2.03 3.84 13.92
CA TYR A 40 -1.65 2.70 14.77
C TYR A 40 -0.65 1.79 14.06
N SER A 41 -0.91 1.44 12.80
CA SER A 41 -0.05 0.55 12.01
C SER A 41 1.32 1.17 11.73
N ALA A 42 1.38 2.48 11.47
CA ALA A 42 2.66 3.20 11.31
C ALA A 42 3.47 3.22 12.61
N VAL A 43 2.82 3.48 13.75
CA VAL A 43 3.48 3.52 15.07
C VAL A 43 4.04 2.15 15.44
N VAL A 44 3.21 1.10 15.39
CA VAL A 44 3.63 -0.26 15.77
C VAL A 44 4.72 -0.79 14.82
N SER A 45 4.59 -0.56 13.51
CA SER A 45 5.64 -0.92 12.54
C SER A 45 6.96 -0.21 12.86
N THR A 46 6.91 1.07 13.22
CA THR A 46 8.11 1.83 13.59
C THR A 46 8.73 1.32 14.89
N MET A 47 7.91 0.94 15.88
CA MET A 47 8.41 0.35 17.13
C MET A 47 9.02 -1.04 16.92
N ASN A 48 8.54 -1.82 15.97
CA ASN A 48 9.16 -3.10 15.61
C ASN A 48 10.57 -2.92 15.03
N VAL A 49 10.80 -1.84 14.28
CA VAL A 49 12.14 -1.50 13.74
C VAL A 49 13.01 -0.82 14.80
N PHE A 50 12.44 0.12 15.57
CA PHE A 50 13.11 0.90 16.59
C PHE A 50 12.43 0.70 17.96
N PRO A 51 12.77 -0.37 18.68
CA PRO A 51 12.05 -0.78 19.91
C PRO A 51 12.22 0.18 21.09
N ARG A 52 13.21 1.07 21.04
CA ARG A 52 13.46 2.06 22.11
C ARG A 52 12.58 3.31 22.01
N THR A 53 11.75 3.42 20.98
CA THR A 53 10.94 4.61 20.72
C THR A 53 9.65 4.58 21.54
N SER A 54 9.25 5.73 22.08
CA SER A 54 8.00 5.85 22.84
C SER A 54 6.77 5.89 21.92
N TYR A 55 5.77 5.05 22.22
CA TYR A 55 4.48 5.02 21.51
C TYR A 55 3.84 6.41 21.43
N ARG A 56 3.78 7.13 22.55
CA ARG A 56 3.17 8.47 22.62
C ARG A 56 3.86 9.46 21.69
N ASN A 57 5.19 9.42 21.64
CA ASN A 57 5.97 10.33 20.80
C ASN A 57 5.74 10.04 19.32
N LEU A 58 5.68 8.77 18.95
CA LEU A 58 5.40 8.36 17.56
C LEU A 58 3.98 8.72 17.13
N VAL A 59 2.97 8.52 18.00
CA VAL A 59 1.59 8.94 17.72
C VAL A 59 1.51 10.43 17.45
N ILE A 60 2.13 11.26 18.30
CA ILE A 60 2.15 12.71 18.12
C ILE A 60 2.89 13.06 16.82
N PHE A 61 4.06 12.47 16.59
CA PHE A 61 4.88 12.71 15.41
C PHE A 61 4.14 12.40 14.10
N PHE A 62 3.64 11.17 13.93
CA PHE A 62 2.91 10.77 12.73
C PHE A 62 1.57 11.50 12.60
N GLY A 63 0.88 11.78 13.71
CA GLY A 63 -0.36 12.55 13.71
C GLY A 63 -0.12 13.97 13.20
N THR A 64 0.83 14.69 13.80
CA THR A 64 1.18 16.06 13.38
C THR A 64 1.66 16.10 11.92
N ILE A 65 2.55 15.19 11.51
CA ILE A 65 3.04 15.14 10.13
C ILE A 65 1.89 14.90 9.16
N SER A 66 1.03 13.92 9.43
CA SER A 66 -0.09 13.59 8.53
C SER A 66 -1.09 14.75 8.44
N THR A 67 -1.41 15.42 9.56
CA THR A 67 -2.28 16.60 9.56
C THR A 67 -1.67 17.76 8.79
N VAL A 68 -0.36 17.99 8.93
CA VAL A 68 0.34 19.04 8.18
C VAL A 68 0.35 18.71 6.69
N LEU A 69 0.65 17.46 6.30
CA LEU A 69 0.63 17.02 4.90
C LEU A 69 -0.77 17.15 4.29
N ALA A 70 -1.83 16.86 5.05
CA ALA A 70 -3.21 16.97 4.59
C ALA A 70 -3.62 18.42 4.23
N ALA A 71 -2.91 19.44 4.73
CA ALA A 71 -3.15 20.83 4.36
C ALA A 71 -2.58 21.21 2.98
N PHE A 72 -1.71 20.38 2.38
CA PHE A 72 -1.09 20.67 1.09
C PHE A 72 -1.90 20.05 -0.07
N PRO A 73 -2.40 20.87 -1.02
CA PRO A 73 -3.26 20.40 -2.10
C PRO A 73 -2.54 19.49 -3.12
N VAL A 74 -1.21 19.50 -3.15
CA VAL A 74 -0.38 18.69 -4.06
C VAL A 74 -0.71 17.19 -3.96
N PHE A 75 -1.02 16.70 -2.76
CA PHE A 75 -1.34 15.29 -2.55
C PHE A 75 -2.72 14.88 -3.07
N PHE A 76 -3.63 15.83 -3.22
CA PHE A 76 -4.95 15.59 -3.82
C PHE A 76 -4.91 15.76 -5.34
N ILE A 77 -4.16 16.75 -5.84
CA ILE A 77 -4.04 17.01 -7.28
C ILE A 77 -3.34 15.87 -8.00
N TYR A 78 -2.24 15.35 -7.42
CA TYR A 78 -1.45 14.25 -7.97
C TYR A 78 -1.70 12.93 -7.23
N PHE A 79 -2.93 12.72 -6.78
CA PHE A 79 -3.28 11.56 -5.98
C PHE A 79 -3.06 10.26 -6.75
N GLU A 80 -3.38 10.23 -8.05
CA GLU A 80 -3.19 9.06 -8.89
C GLU A 80 -1.70 8.71 -9.05
N GLU A 81 -0.85 9.69 -9.37
CA GLU A 81 0.59 9.48 -9.48
C GLU A 81 1.20 9.03 -8.16
N PHE A 82 0.74 9.61 -7.04
CA PHE A 82 1.13 9.15 -5.71
C PHE A 82 0.78 7.68 -5.47
N LEU A 83 -0.43 7.25 -5.87
CA LEU A 83 -0.83 5.83 -5.78
C LEU A 83 0.04 4.94 -6.66
N TYR A 84 0.43 5.38 -7.86
CA TYR A 84 1.36 4.63 -8.71
C TYR A 84 2.74 4.50 -8.06
N TYR A 85 3.29 5.56 -7.47
CA TYR A 85 4.58 5.50 -6.79
C TYR A 85 4.57 4.53 -5.61
N ILE A 86 3.57 4.63 -4.74
CA ILE A 86 3.43 3.70 -3.61
C ILE A 86 3.20 2.27 -4.13
N GLY A 87 2.31 2.09 -5.10
CA GLY A 87 2.05 0.79 -5.73
C GLY A 87 3.30 0.14 -6.32
N SER A 88 4.17 0.92 -6.95
CA SER A 88 5.42 0.42 -7.57
C SER A 88 6.37 -0.23 -6.57
N VAL A 89 6.33 0.18 -5.30
CA VAL A 89 7.19 -0.32 -4.24
C VAL A 89 6.53 -1.46 -3.46
N PHE A 90 5.26 -1.30 -3.09
CA PHE A 90 4.56 -2.26 -2.23
C PHE A 90 4.10 -3.52 -2.98
N VAL A 91 3.75 -3.41 -4.26
CA VAL A 91 3.27 -4.58 -5.03
C VAL A 91 4.38 -5.63 -5.22
N PRO A 92 5.61 -5.28 -5.63
CA PRO A 92 6.74 -6.20 -5.61
C PRO A 92 7.03 -6.79 -4.23
N LEU A 93 6.88 -5.99 -3.16
CA LEU A 93 7.12 -6.46 -1.79
C LEU A 93 6.12 -7.57 -1.39
N ILE A 94 4.84 -7.39 -1.74
CA ILE A 94 3.80 -8.40 -1.52
C ILE A 94 4.10 -9.66 -2.34
N ALA A 95 4.58 -9.52 -3.58
CA ALA A 95 4.96 -10.66 -4.42
C ALA A 95 6.04 -11.51 -3.74
N VAL A 96 7.13 -10.88 -3.27
CA VAL A 96 8.21 -11.54 -2.54
C VAL A 96 7.68 -12.21 -1.27
N LEU A 97 6.85 -11.51 -0.48
CA LEU A 97 6.26 -12.05 0.73
C LEU A 97 5.44 -13.33 0.45
N ILE A 98 4.61 -13.32 -0.59
CA ILE A 98 3.79 -14.48 -0.99
C ILE A 98 4.70 -15.66 -1.39
N ILE A 99 5.70 -15.42 -2.23
CA ILE A 99 6.61 -16.48 -2.68
C ILE A 99 7.40 -17.05 -1.52
N HIS A 100 7.96 -16.20 -0.64
CA HIS A 100 8.73 -16.65 0.53
C HIS A 100 7.86 -17.40 1.52
N TYR A 101 6.60 -17.00 1.69
CA TYR A 101 5.65 -17.73 2.54
C TYR A 101 5.34 -19.13 1.97
N ILE A 102 5.07 -19.23 0.66
CA ILE A 102 4.83 -20.52 -0.02
C ILE A 102 6.08 -21.40 0.01
N TYR A 103 7.26 -20.79 -0.19
CA TYR A 103 8.54 -21.48 -0.20
C TYR A 103 8.96 -21.95 1.21
N GLY A 104 8.78 -21.11 2.22
CA GLY A 104 9.06 -21.40 3.63
C GLY A 104 8.18 -22.52 4.19
N LYS A 105 6.92 -22.65 3.73
CA LYS A 105 6.09 -23.83 4.00
C LYS A 105 6.68 -25.13 3.45
N ARG A 106 7.54 -25.05 2.43
CA ARG A 106 8.20 -26.20 1.80
C ARG A 106 9.60 -26.47 2.35
N LYS A 107 10.29 -25.46 2.93
CA LYS A 107 11.66 -25.56 3.45
C LYS A 107 11.85 -24.67 4.69
N ILE A 108 12.22 -25.28 5.81
CA ILE A 108 12.24 -24.66 7.15
C ILE A 108 13.42 -23.70 7.39
N ILE A 109 14.32 -23.50 6.42
CA ILE A 109 15.55 -22.73 6.63
C ILE A 109 15.44 -21.37 5.93
N VAL A 110 15.18 -20.33 6.72
CA VAL A 110 15.45 -18.93 6.34
C VAL A 110 16.96 -18.77 6.25
N SER A 111 17.51 -18.90 5.05
CA SER A 111 18.94 -18.67 4.81
C SER A 111 19.17 -17.22 4.45
N ARG A 112 20.35 -16.68 4.82
CA ARG A 112 20.79 -15.34 4.38
C ARG A 112 20.72 -15.17 2.86
N SER A 113 20.93 -16.26 2.11
CA SER A 113 20.79 -16.27 0.65
C SER A 113 19.35 -16.02 0.20
N ALA A 114 18.35 -16.58 0.90
CA ALA A 114 16.94 -16.33 0.60
C ALA A 114 16.57 -14.86 0.86
N GLU A 115 17.06 -14.26 1.95
CA GLU A 115 16.84 -12.83 2.23
C GLU A 115 17.39 -11.93 1.12
N ILE A 116 18.61 -12.21 0.65
CA ILE A 116 19.24 -11.48 -0.46
C ILE A 116 18.43 -11.64 -1.74
N VAL A 117 17.94 -12.86 -2.03
CA VAL A 117 17.07 -13.11 -3.19
C VAL A 117 15.82 -12.24 -3.10
N GLY A 118 15.11 -12.26 -1.96
CA GLY A 118 13.91 -11.45 -1.79
C GLY A 118 14.17 -9.96 -2.00
N LEU A 119 15.28 -9.44 -1.47
CA LEU A 119 15.67 -8.05 -1.64
C LEU A 119 16.00 -7.70 -3.10
N VAL A 120 16.73 -8.58 -3.81
CA VAL A 120 17.08 -8.39 -5.23
C VAL A 120 15.82 -8.46 -6.11
N SER A 121 14.97 -9.46 -5.90
CA SER A 121 13.69 -9.61 -6.61
C SER A 121 12.82 -8.38 -6.41
N TRP A 122 12.73 -7.88 -5.18
CA TRP A 122 11.99 -6.67 -4.86
C TRP A 122 12.51 -5.46 -5.63
N ILE A 123 13.82 -5.18 -5.58
CA ILE A 123 14.43 -4.05 -6.32
C ILE A 123 14.14 -4.15 -7.81
N ILE A 124 14.32 -5.33 -8.41
CA ILE A 124 14.04 -5.54 -9.84
C ILE A 124 12.56 -5.30 -10.13
N GLY A 125 11.66 -5.78 -9.27
CA GLY A 125 10.23 -5.55 -9.36
C GLY A 125 9.85 -4.07 -9.33
N VAL A 126 10.49 -3.28 -8.45
CA VAL A 126 10.29 -1.83 -8.40
C VAL A 126 10.72 -1.18 -9.71
N LEU A 127 11.90 -1.52 -10.23
CA LEU A 127 12.41 -0.97 -11.49
C LEU A 127 11.50 -1.30 -12.68
N ILE A 128 11.02 -2.55 -12.76
CA ILE A 128 10.06 -2.96 -13.80
C ILE A 128 8.75 -2.20 -13.64
N SER A 129 8.23 -2.07 -12.42
CA SER A 129 6.98 -1.36 -12.17
C SER A 129 7.08 0.12 -12.56
N SER A 130 8.15 0.80 -12.17
CA SER A 130 8.42 2.19 -12.57
C SER A 130 8.52 2.34 -14.08
N PHE A 131 9.24 1.43 -14.75
CA PHE A 131 9.33 1.44 -16.22
C PHE A 131 7.95 1.27 -16.89
N VAL A 132 7.09 0.38 -16.37
CA VAL A 132 5.74 0.16 -16.89
C VAL A 132 4.85 1.37 -16.68
N ILE A 133 4.94 2.02 -15.51
CA ILE A 133 4.20 3.26 -15.22
C ILE A 133 4.56 4.34 -16.24
N GLU A 134 5.86 4.54 -16.51
CA GLU A 134 6.33 5.59 -17.43
C GLU A 134 5.99 5.31 -18.91
N ASN A 135 6.04 4.06 -19.35
CA ASN A 135 5.94 3.72 -20.79
C ASN A 135 4.56 3.22 -21.21
N ILE A 136 3.83 2.55 -20.32
CA ILE A 136 2.54 1.90 -20.63
C ILE A 136 1.38 2.64 -19.98
N GLY A 137 1.58 3.22 -18.79
CA GLY A 137 0.58 4.02 -18.08
C GLY A 137 -0.57 3.22 -17.44
N PHE A 138 -0.67 1.90 -17.66
CA PHE A 138 -1.66 1.04 -17.01
C PHE A 138 -1.12 -0.37 -16.76
N GLY A 139 -1.79 -1.12 -15.88
CA GLY A 139 -1.47 -2.53 -15.61
C GLY A 139 -0.19 -2.77 -14.80
N ALA A 140 0.48 -1.71 -14.34
CA ALA A 140 1.72 -1.76 -13.57
C ALA A 140 1.65 -2.71 -12.36
N THR A 141 0.52 -2.76 -11.67
CA THR A 141 0.28 -3.66 -10.53
C THR A 141 0.38 -5.14 -10.94
N ILE A 142 -0.30 -5.53 -12.02
CA ILE A 142 -0.31 -6.93 -12.47
C ILE A 142 1.08 -7.32 -12.98
N VAL A 143 1.70 -6.45 -13.78
CA VAL A 143 3.04 -6.72 -14.31
C VAL A 143 4.05 -6.83 -13.18
N ALA A 144 4.07 -5.88 -12.23
CA ALA A 144 4.97 -5.90 -11.09
C ALA A 144 4.78 -7.16 -10.23
N LEU A 145 3.53 -7.54 -9.94
CA LEU A 145 3.23 -8.73 -9.14
C LEU A 145 3.74 -10.00 -9.82
N LEU A 146 3.40 -10.22 -11.10
CA LEU A 146 3.74 -11.43 -11.83
C LEU A 146 5.24 -11.55 -12.09
N THR A 147 5.87 -10.46 -12.56
CA THR A 147 7.31 -10.46 -12.87
C THR A 147 8.15 -10.66 -11.61
N THR A 148 7.83 -9.93 -10.52
CA THR A 148 8.55 -10.09 -9.25
C THR A 148 8.37 -11.49 -8.68
N ALA A 149 7.15 -12.02 -8.67
CA ALA A 149 6.87 -13.36 -8.18
C ALA A 149 7.61 -14.43 -8.99
N TYR A 150 7.66 -14.29 -10.31
CA TYR A 150 8.37 -15.20 -11.20
C TYR A 150 9.88 -15.17 -10.96
N ILE A 151 10.48 -13.98 -10.90
CA ILE A 151 11.91 -13.80 -10.65
C ILE A 151 12.30 -14.39 -9.29
N ASP A 152 11.53 -14.08 -8.25
CA ASP A 152 11.82 -14.54 -6.90
C ASP A 152 11.73 -16.07 -6.78
N ALA A 153 10.68 -16.65 -7.34
CA ALA A 153 10.52 -18.11 -7.36
C ALA A 153 11.69 -18.79 -8.11
N LEU A 154 12.10 -18.24 -9.26
CA LEU A 154 13.20 -18.76 -10.05
C LEU A 154 14.52 -18.71 -9.26
N LEU A 155 14.86 -17.56 -8.69
CA LEU A 155 16.09 -17.39 -7.92
C LEU A 155 16.15 -18.30 -6.68
N LEU A 156 15.03 -18.47 -5.97
CA LEU A 156 14.95 -19.38 -4.83
C LEU A 156 15.15 -20.85 -5.24
N THR A 157 14.64 -21.27 -6.41
CA THR A 157 14.88 -22.64 -6.90
C THR A 157 16.35 -22.89 -7.21
N VAL A 158 17.03 -21.94 -7.84
CA VAL A 158 18.46 -22.04 -8.20
C VAL A 158 19.35 -22.16 -6.96
N ILE A 159 19.05 -21.40 -5.91
CA ILE A 159 19.84 -21.44 -4.67
C ILE A 159 19.62 -22.71 -3.87
N SER A 160 18.45 -23.34 -3.96
CA SER A 160 18.22 -24.61 -3.28
C SER A 160 18.66 -25.85 -4.04
N THR A 161 18.99 -25.74 -5.32
CA THR A 161 19.67 -26.82 -6.04
C THR A 161 21.17 -26.89 -5.75
N LYS A 162 21.73 -25.87 -5.08
CA LYS A 162 23.08 -25.91 -4.50
C LYS A 162 23.03 -26.38 -3.05
#